data_AF-A0A9X1S4I6-F1
#
_entry.id   AF-A0A9X1S4I6-F1
#
_cell.length_a   1.000
_cell.length_b   1.000
_cell.length_c   1.000
_cell.angle_alpha   90.00
_cell.angle_beta   90.00
_cell.angle_gamma   90.00
#
_symmetry.space_group_name_H-M   'P 1'
#
loop_
_entity.id
_entity.type
_entity.pdbx_description
1 polymer ?
#
loop_
_entity_poly.entity_id
_entity_poly.type
_entity_poly.pdbx_seq_one_letter_code
_entity_poly.pdbx_strand_id
1 'polypeptide(L)'
;MKVKKTRWGRARFGGGAVALWGAALGIGLVFSAGLGGLFSWLGGGGNPLLEFTVMAFCTLPVTSAFGWGMLVDFSTLAGAPDKPEDSVESAWYDKAASGAFGDILLVGGLGSVAFTFTRLEADPSLALACVVGFAMLDFAARYLWLKKAAV
;
A
#
# COMPACT_ATOMS: atom_id res chain seq x y z
N MET A 1 30.70 -9.65 -9.58
CA MET A 1 29.97 -9.90 -10.86
C MET A 1 29.09 -8.69 -11.13
N LYS A 2 29.30 -7.91 -12.20
CA LYS A 2 28.48 -6.70 -12.45
C LYS A 2 27.07 -7.12 -12.86
N VAL A 3 26.08 -6.83 -12.01
CA VAL A 3 24.67 -7.06 -12.31
C VAL A 3 24.26 -6.12 -13.45
N LYS A 4 23.74 -6.69 -14.56
CA LYS A 4 23.31 -5.91 -15.72
C LYS A 4 22.06 -5.11 -15.34
N LYS A 5 22.22 -3.81 -15.08
CA LYS A 5 21.10 -2.90 -14.75
C LYS A 5 20.17 -2.77 -15.98
N THR A 6 18.86 -2.89 -15.77
CA THR A 6 17.83 -2.82 -16.82
C THR A 6 16.74 -1.83 -16.44
N ARG A 7 16.03 -1.27 -17.42
CA ARG A 7 15.00 -0.23 -17.19
C ARG A 7 13.78 -0.73 -16.41
N TRP A 8 13.51 -2.04 -16.43
CA TRP A 8 12.30 -2.65 -15.87
C TRP A 8 12.55 -3.59 -14.68
N GLY A 9 13.83 -3.80 -14.32
CA GLY A 9 14.24 -4.72 -13.28
C GLY A 9 14.13 -6.20 -13.68
N ARG A 10 14.66 -7.08 -12.83
CA ARG A 10 14.58 -8.54 -12.94
C ARG A 10 13.85 -9.12 -11.73
N ALA A 11 13.31 -10.32 -11.90
CA ALA A 11 12.65 -11.05 -10.83
C ALA A 11 13.66 -11.52 -9.78
N ARG A 12 13.36 -11.31 -8.49
CA ARG A 12 14.22 -11.72 -7.35
C ARG A 12 14.48 -13.22 -7.25
N PHE A 13 13.57 -14.05 -7.78
CA PHE A 13 13.65 -15.52 -7.77
C PHE A 13 14.39 -16.09 -8.99
N GLY A 14 15.02 -15.23 -9.79
CA GLY A 14 15.67 -15.62 -11.03
C GLY A 14 14.71 -15.59 -12.22
N GLY A 15 15.16 -14.98 -13.32
CA GLY A 15 14.36 -14.81 -14.53
C GLY A 15 14.56 -13.45 -15.20
N GLY A 16 14.12 -13.33 -16.46
CA GLY A 16 14.10 -12.06 -17.18
C GLY A 16 12.91 -11.18 -16.76
N ALA A 17 12.82 -9.98 -17.36
CA ALA A 17 11.69 -9.06 -17.13
C ALA A 17 10.32 -9.68 -17.50
N VAL A 18 10.28 -10.66 -18.41
CA VAL A 18 9.06 -11.37 -18.80
C VAL A 18 8.51 -12.22 -17.64
N ALA A 19 9.38 -12.92 -16.91
CA ALA A 19 8.98 -13.72 -15.76
C ALA A 19 8.47 -12.84 -14.60
N LEU A 20 9.09 -11.67 -14.42
CA LEU A 20 8.65 -10.66 -13.46
C LEU A 20 7.22 -10.17 -13.77
N TRP A 21 6.98 -9.73 -15.01
CA TRP A 21 5.65 -9.23 -15.42
C TRP A 21 4.59 -10.32 -15.41
N GLY A 22 4.92 -11.55 -15.83
CA GLY A 22 4.01 -12.68 -15.76
C GLY A 22 3.57 -12.99 -14.33
N ALA A 23 4.51 -13.03 -13.39
CA ALA A 23 4.20 -13.27 -11.97
C ALA A 23 3.46 -12.07 -11.34
N ALA A 24 3.84 -10.83 -11.67
CA ALA A 24 3.18 -9.63 -11.18
C ALA A 24 1.72 -9.54 -11.65
N LEU A 25 1.46 -9.80 -12.93
CA LEU A 25 0.10 -9.87 -13.49
C LEU A 25 -0.69 -11.03 -12.90
N GLY A 26 -0.05 -12.18 -12.65
CA GLY A 26 -0.69 -13.32 -11.97
C GLY A 26 -1.17 -12.97 -10.56
N ILE A 27 -0.29 -12.37 -9.74
CA ILE A 27 -0.65 -11.89 -8.40
C ILE A 27 -1.75 -10.83 -8.50
N GLY A 28 -1.60 -9.86 -9.41
CA GLY A 28 -2.59 -8.82 -9.63
C GLY A 28 -3.96 -9.39 -9.97
N LEU A 29 -4.03 -10.36 -10.88
CA LEU A 29 -5.27 -11.01 -11.30
C LEU A 29 -5.95 -11.78 -10.16
N VAL A 30 -5.19 -12.51 -9.34
CA VAL A 30 -5.72 -13.23 -8.19
C VAL A 30 -6.28 -12.27 -7.14
N PHE A 31 -5.55 -11.22 -6.78
CA PHE A 31 -6.00 -10.22 -5.81
C PHE A 31 -7.19 -9.41 -6.31
N SER A 32 -7.15 -8.99 -7.57
CA SER A 32 -8.22 -8.25 -8.24
C SER A 32 -9.51 -9.06 -8.33
N ALA A 33 -9.43 -10.34 -8.71
CA ALA A 33 -10.57 -11.24 -8.71
C ALA A 33 -11.12 -11.47 -7.29
N GLY A 34 -10.25 -11.61 -6.29
CA GLY A 34 -10.65 -11.73 -4.88
C GLY A 34 -11.41 -10.49 -4.39
N LEU A 35 -10.91 -9.28 -4.68
CA LEU A 35 -11.57 -8.03 -4.33
C LEU A 35 -12.90 -7.83 -5.08
N GLY A 36 -12.94 -8.15 -6.37
CA GLY A 36 -14.17 -8.10 -7.16
C GLY A 36 -15.23 -9.08 -6.65
N GLY A 37 -14.82 -10.30 -6.26
CA GLY A 37 -15.72 -11.29 -5.68
C GLY A 37 -16.24 -10.87 -4.31
N LEU A 38 -15.38 -10.33 -3.46
CA LEU A 38 -15.76 -9.79 -2.15
C LEU A 38 -16.75 -8.62 -2.31
N PHE A 39 -16.50 -7.72 -3.24
CA PHE A 39 -17.37 -6.58 -3.52
C PHE A 39 -18.74 -7.03 -4.04
N SER A 40 -18.78 -7.96 -4.98
CA SER A 40 -20.04 -8.51 -5.49
C SER A 40 -20.82 -9.31 -4.43
N TRP A 41 -20.14 -9.95 -3.49
CA TRP A 41 -20.80 -10.66 -2.38
C TRP A 41 -21.41 -9.71 -1.35
N LEU A 42 -20.79 -8.55 -1.13
CA LEU A 42 -21.27 -7.50 -0.23
C LEU A 42 -22.28 -6.56 -0.90
N GLY A 43 -22.27 -6.45 -2.23
CA GLY A 43 -23.14 -5.63 -3.06
C GLY A 43 -24.55 -6.19 -3.18
N GLY A 44 -25.42 -5.84 -2.23
CA GLY A 44 -26.76 -6.44 -2.09
C GLY A 44 -27.87 -5.92 -3.04
N GLY A 45 -27.60 -5.39 -4.24
CA GLY A 45 -28.70 -4.80 -5.03
C GLY A 45 -28.58 -4.71 -6.56
N GLY A 46 -27.41 -5.00 -7.14
CA GLY A 46 -27.15 -4.82 -8.57
C GLY A 46 -26.96 -6.13 -9.36
N ASN A 47 -26.32 -6.00 -10.53
CA ASN A 47 -25.90 -7.14 -11.33
C ASN A 47 -24.50 -7.59 -10.84
N PRO A 48 -24.39 -8.77 -10.20
CA PRO A 48 -23.15 -9.19 -9.54
C PRO A 48 -21.98 -9.35 -10.52
N LEU A 49 -22.26 -9.73 -11.77
CA LEU A 49 -21.24 -9.83 -12.83
C LEU A 49 -20.67 -8.45 -13.18
N LEU A 50 -21.50 -7.41 -13.18
CA LEU A 50 -21.11 -6.05 -13.51
C LEU A 50 -20.28 -5.43 -12.38
N GLU A 51 -20.71 -5.64 -11.13
CA GLU A 51 -19.98 -5.21 -9.93
C GLU A 51 -18.60 -5.88 -9.83
N PHE A 52 -18.54 -7.20 -10.07
CA PHE A 52 -17.28 -7.95 -10.12
C PHE A 52 -16.34 -7.41 -11.21
N THR A 53 -16.84 -7.28 -12.44
CA THR A 53 -16.00 -6.90 -13.58
C THR A 53 -15.47 -5.48 -13.45
N VAL A 54 -16.27 -4.52 -13.00
CA VAL A 54 -15.84 -3.13 -12.77
C VAL A 54 -14.79 -3.07 -11.66
N MET A 55 -15.05 -3.73 -10.52
CA MET A 55 -14.11 -3.71 -9.40
C MET A 55 -12.80 -4.43 -9.74
N ALA A 56 -12.87 -5.59 -10.40
CA ALA A 56 -11.70 -6.31 -10.85
C ALA A 56 -10.88 -5.44 -11.82
N PHE A 57 -11.50 -4.89 -12.86
CA PHE A 57 -10.80 -4.08 -13.86
C PHE A 57 -10.13 -2.84 -13.27
N CYS A 58 -10.80 -2.15 -12.34
CA CYS A 58 -10.24 -0.98 -11.65
C CYS A 58 -9.07 -1.32 -10.72
N THR A 59 -9.11 -2.48 -10.05
CA THR A 59 -8.09 -2.88 -9.07
C THR A 59 -6.91 -3.65 -9.68
N LEU A 60 -7.08 -4.22 -10.87
CA LEU A 60 -6.05 -4.98 -11.60
C LEU A 60 -4.75 -4.21 -11.81
N PRO A 61 -4.73 -2.95 -12.32
CA PRO A 61 -3.48 -2.22 -12.51
C PRO A 61 -2.76 -1.94 -11.17
N VAL A 62 -3.51 -1.62 -10.11
CA VAL A 62 -2.95 -1.32 -8.78
C VAL A 62 -2.33 -2.55 -8.15
N THR A 63 -3.06 -3.67 -8.14
CA THR A 63 -2.60 -4.95 -7.56
C THR A 63 -1.45 -5.56 -8.37
N SER A 64 -1.46 -5.39 -9.69
CA SER A 64 -0.34 -5.81 -10.56
C SER A 64 0.91 -4.97 -10.32
N ALA A 65 0.77 -3.66 -10.15
CA ALA A 65 1.89 -2.78 -9.77
C ALA A 65 2.45 -3.14 -8.39
N PHE A 66 1.57 -3.50 -7.45
CA PHE A 66 1.98 -3.97 -6.12
C PHE A 66 2.74 -5.30 -6.21
N GLY A 67 2.22 -6.27 -6.97
CA GLY A 67 2.89 -7.54 -7.25
C GLY A 67 4.26 -7.34 -7.91
N TRP A 68 4.36 -6.42 -8.86
CA TRP A 68 5.63 -6.04 -9.49
C TRP A 68 6.62 -5.49 -8.46
N GLY A 69 6.18 -4.53 -7.62
CA GLY A 69 7.02 -3.91 -6.60
C GLY A 69 7.54 -4.90 -5.56
N MET A 70 6.75 -5.91 -5.20
CA MET A 70 7.22 -7.00 -4.35
C MET A 70 8.26 -7.86 -5.07
N LEU A 71 8.02 -8.24 -6.33
CA LEU A 71 8.83 -9.24 -7.05
C LEU A 71 10.12 -8.68 -7.67
N VAL A 72 10.19 -7.36 -7.88
CA VAL A 72 11.33 -6.73 -8.56
C VAL A 72 12.55 -6.69 -7.64
N ASP A 73 13.69 -7.07 -8.20
CA ASP A 73 14.98 -6.85 -7.54
C ASP A 73 15.46 -5.42 -7.85
N PHE A 74 15.33 -4.53 -6.87
CA PHE A 74 15.69 -3.12 -7.00
C PHE A 74 17.17 -2.89 -7.31
N SER A 75 18.07 -3.84 -6.97
CA SER A 75 19.49 -3.74 -7.32
C SER A 75 19.75 -3.85 -8.83
N THR A 76 18.80 -4.42 -9.57
CA THR A 76 18.87 -4.63 -11.02
C THR A 76 18.24 -3.50 -11.83
N LEU A 77 17.62 -2.51 -11.17
CA LEU A 77 16.99 -1.35 -11.80
C LEU A 77 18.06 -0.30 -12.17
N ALA A 78 18.01 0.18 -13.41
CA ALA A 78 18.88 1.27 -13.86
C ALA A 78 18.48 2.58 -13.18
N GLY A 79 19.42 3.20 -12.44
CA GLY A 79 19.20 4.43 -11.69
C GLY A 79 18.82 4.23 -10.21
N ALA A 80 18.66 2.99 -9.74
CA ALA A 80 18.47 2.72 -8.32
C ALA A 80 19.78 3.01 -7.53
N PRO A 81 19.72 3.73 -6.40
CA PRO A 81 20.83 3.85 -5.47
C PRO A 81 21.27 2.46 -5.00
N ASP A 82 22.57 2.21 -4.86
CA ASP A 82 23.06 0.87 -4.50
C ASP A 82 22.63 0.43 -3.08
N LYS A 83 22.16 1.38 -2.23
CA LYS A 83 21.50 1.14 -0.93
C LYS A 83 20.42 2.20 -0.64
N PRO A 84 19.15 1.97 -1.02
CA PRO A 84 18.08 2.92 -0.74
C PRO A 84 17.77 3.07 0.75
N GLU A 85 17.97 2.02 1.57
CA GLU A 85 17.76 2.05 3.02
C GLU A 85 18.77 2.91 3.80
N ASP A 86 19.99 3.10 3.28
CA ASP A 86 20.99 4.02 3.84
C ASP A 86 20.73 5.48 3.41
N SER A 87 19.63 5.74 2.68
CA SER A 87 19.24 7.10 2.30
C SER A 87 18.68 7.86 3.50
N VAL A 88 19.06 9.12 3.61
CA VAL A 88 18.51 10.05 4.62
C VAL A 88 16.98 10.14 4.51
N GLU A 89 16.43 10.00 3.29
CA GLU A 89 14.99 9.98 3.06
C GLU A 89 14.31 8.71 3.60
N SER A 90 14.97 7.55 3.49
CA SER A 90 14.48 6.29 4.06
C SER A 90 14.44 6.35 5.59
N ALA A 91 15.48 6.93 6.20
CA ALA A 91 15.51 7.13 7.65
C ALA A 91 14.39 8.06 8.14
N TRP A 92 14.07 9.14 7.40
CA TRP A 92 12.94 10.01 7.73
C TRP A 92 11.61 9.30 7.56
N TYR A 93 11.46 8.50 6.51
CA TYR A 93 10.26 7.72 6.25
C TYR A 93 10.00 6.72 7.38
N ASP A 94 10.99 5.89 7.74
CA ASP A 94 10.85 4.88 8.79
C ASP A 94 10.55 5.51 10.15
N LYS A 95 11.17 6.64 10.45
CA LYS A 95 10.93 7.38 11.69
C LYS A 95 9.54 8.03 11.73
N ALA A 96 9.07 8.56 10.60
CA ALA A 96 7.71 9.10 10.49
C ALA A 96 6.66 7.98 10.57
N ALA A 97 6.88 6.86 9.88
CA ALA A 97 5.94 5.73 9.82
C ALA A 97 5.81 5.02 11.17
N SER A 98 6.93 4.69 11.83
CA SER A 98 6.92 4.06 13.16
C SER A 98 6.25 4.94 14.21
N GLY A 99 6.48 6.25 14.13
CA GLY A 99 5.84 7.21 15.00
C GLY A 99 4.33 7.34 14.75
N ALA A 100 3.90 7.47 13.50
CA ALA A 100 2.49 7.61 13.15
C ALA A 100 1.67 6.37 13.48
N PHE A 101 2.28 5.19 13.35
CA PHE A 101 1.65 3.93 13.72
C PHE A 101 1.27 3.89 15.22
N GLY A 102 2.18 4.35 16.09
CA GLY A 102 1.91 4.45 17.53
C GLY A 102 0.75 5.39 17.84
N ASP A 103 0.69 6.54 17.18
CA ASP A 103 -0.37 7.52 17.35
C ASP A 103 -1.73 7.00 16.88
N ILE A 104 -1.78 6.30 15.76
CA ILE A 104 -3.02 5.68 15.25
C ILE A 104 -3.51 4.61 16.22
N LEU A 105 -2.62 3.78 16.77
CA LEU A 105 -3.00 2.78 17.78
C LEU A 105 -3.56 3.45 19.05
N LEU A 106 -2.93 4.53 19.50
CA LEU A 106 -3.34 5.25 20.70
C LEU A 106 -4.69 5.97 20.48
N VAL A 107 -4.81 6.75 19.40
CA VAL A 107 -6.02 7.51 19.06
C VAL A 107 -7.16 6.58 18.69
N GLY A 108 -6.92 5.56 17.86
CA GLY A 108 -7.92 4.57 17.49
C GLY A 108 -8.36 3.72 18.69
N GLY A 109 -7.43 3.34 19.56
CA GLY A 109 -7.73 2.61 20.80
C GLY A 109 -8.56 3.44 21.77
N LEU A 110 -8.13 4.66 22.08
CA LEU A 110 -8.88 5.59 22.96
C LEU A 110 -10.23 5.97 22.35
N GLY A 111 -10.29 6.20 21.04
CA GLY A 111 -11.53 6.44 20.32
C GLY A 111 -12.50 5.29 20.49
N SER A 112 -12.04 4.04 20.32
CA SER A 112 -12.87 2.84 20.49
C SER A 112 -13.42 2.71 21.92
N VAL A 113 -12.60 3.02 22.92
CA VAL A 113 -13.03 3.06 24.33
C VAL A 113 -14.09 4.14 24.54
N ALA A 114 -13.87 5.35 24.01
CA ALA A 114 -14.82 6.45 24.11
C ALA A 114 -16.17 6.12 23.46
N PHE A 115 -16.16 5.53 22.25
CA PHE A 115 -17.38 5.05 21.59
C PHE A 115 -18.13 4.01 22.43
N THR A 116 -17.40 3.10 23.08
CA THR A 116 -18.00 2.09 23.97
C THR A 116 -18.71 2.72 25.18
N PHE A 117 -18.10 3.73 25.82
CA PHE A 117 -18.71 4.40 26.98
C PHE A 117 -19.83 5.36 26.62
N THR A 118 -19.69 6.09 25.52
CA THR A 118 -20.67 7.10 25.07
C THR A 118 -21.85 6.50 24.32
N ARG A 119 -21.75 5.22 23.90
CA ARG A 119 -22.74 4.52 23.05
C ARG A 119 -23.11 5.31 21.79
N LEU A 120 -22.16 6.10 21.28
CA LEU A 120 -22.34 6.82 20.03
C LEU A 120 -22.24 5.84 18.87
N GLU A 121 -23.25 5.84 18.00
CA GLU A 121 -23.21 5.10 16.74
C GLU A 121 -22.66 6.03 15.67
N ALA A 122 -21.45 5.74 15.20
CA ALA A 122 -20.88 6.39 14.03
C ALA A 122 -20.99 5.47 12.82
N ASP A 123 -21.26 6.05 11.65
CA ASP A 123 -21.16 5.32 10.39
C ASP A 123 -19.74 4.74 10.25
N PRO A 124 -19.57 3.41 10.09
CA PRO A 124 -18.26 2.78 9.96
C PRO A 124 -17.42 3.36 8.82
N SER A 125 -18.08 3.82 7.75
CA SER A 125 -17.40 4.41 6.61
C SER A 125 -16.72 5.74 6.97
N LEU A 126 -17.44 6.58 7.72
CA LEU A 126 -16.94 7.86 8.22
C LEU A 126 -15.86 7.66 9.29
N ALA A 127 -16.04 6.69 10.20
CA ALA A 127 -15.04 6.37 11.21
C ALA A 127 -13.70 5.93 10.59
N LEU A 128 -13.74 5.03 9.60
CA LEU A 128 -12.55 4.62 8.84
C LEU A 128 -11.93 5.78 8.06
N ALA A 129 -12.74 6.62 7.42
CA ALA A 129 -12.25 7.80 6.70
C ALA A 129 -11.52 8.76 7.65
N CYS A 130 -12.03 8.99 8.86
CA CYS A 130 -11.37 9.79 9.88
C CYS A 130 -10.04 9.17 10.34
N VAL A 131 -10.01 7.87 10.59
CA VAL A 131 -8.77 7.17 11.02
C VAL A 131 -7.70 7.23 9.93
N VAL A 132 -8.07 6.92 8.68
CA VAL A 132 -7.13 6.97 7.55
C VAL A 132 -6.69 8.40 7.25
N GLY A 133 -7.61 9.36 7.28
CA GLY A 133 -7.29 10.77 7.11
C GLY A 133 -6.32 11.28 8.17
N PHE A 134 -6.57 10.94 9.44
CA PHE A 134 -5.67 11.24 10.55
C PHE A 134 -4.28 10.59 10.34
N ALA A 135 -4.23 9.31 9.98
CA ALA A 135 -3.00 8.59 9.70
C ALA A 135 -2.15 9.26 8.60
N MET A 136 -2.78 9.65 7.49
CA MET A 136 -2.11 10.32 6.39
C MET A 136 -1.59 11.70 6.79
N LEU A 137 -2.39 12.47 7.55
CA LEU A 137 -2.01 13.81 8.01
C LEU A 137 -0.87 13.77 9.02
N ASP A 138 -0.93 12.86 10.01
CA ASP A 138 0.12 12.71 11.01
C ASP A 138 1.44 12.26 10.37
N PHE A 139 1.39 11.25 9.50
CA PHE A 139 2.56 10.82 8.74
C PHE A 139 3.15 11.97 7.91
N ALA A 140 2.32 12.70 7.15
CA ALA A 140 2.77 13.82 6.33
C ALA A 140 3.39 14.95 7.16
N ALA A 141 2.77 15.31 8.28
CA ALA A 141 3.29 16.33 9.18
C ALA A 141 4.65 15.92 9.77
N ARG A 142 4.79 14.69 10.25
CA ARG A 142 6.05 14.15 10.79
C ARG A 142 7.14 14.05 9.72
N TYR A 143 6.79 13.60 8.52
CA TYR A 143 7.73 13.53 7.41
C TYR A 143 8.25 14.91 7.00
N LEU A 144 7.36 15.90 6.85
CA LEU A 144 7.74 17.27 6.51
C LEU A 144 8.58 17.91 7.62
N TRP A 145 8.27 17.64 8.88
CA TRP A 145 9.07 18.11 10.02
C TRP A 145 10.48 17.52 10.00
N LEU A 146 10.61 16.19 9.86
CA LEU A 146 11.90 15.51 9.82
C LEU A 146 12.74 15.97 8.64
N LYS A 147 12.11 16.15 7.47
CA LYS A 147 12.75 16.72 6.28
C LYS A 147 13.28 18.13 6.55
N LYS A 148 12.50 18.99 7.22
CA LYS A 148 12.90 20.37 7.52
C LYS A 148 14.00 20.44 8.59
N ALA A 149 13.95 19.58 9.61
CA ALA A 149 14.91 19.57 10.71
C ALA A 149 16.30 19.02 10.33
N ALA A 150 16.40 18.35 9.17
CA ALA A 150 17.62 17.80 8.65
C ALA A 150 18.29 18.67 7.55
N VAL A 151 17.70 19.84 7.24
CA VAL A 151 18.26 20.91 6.41
C VAL A 151 18.89 21.96 7.34
#